data_AF-A0A1K2HTY2-F1
#
_entry.id   AF-A0A1K2HTY2-F1
#
_cell.length_a   1.000
_cell.length_b   1.000
_cell.length_c   1.000
_cell.angle_alpha   90.00
_cell.angle_beta   90.00
_cell.angle_gamma   90.00
#
_symmetry.space_group_name_H-M   'P 1'
#
loop_
_entity.id
_entity.type
_entity.pdbx_description
1 polymer ?
#
loop_
_entity_poly.entity_id
_entity_poly.type
_entity_poly.pdbx_seq_one_letter_code
_entity_poly.pdbx_strand_id
1 'polypeptide(L)'
;MDQVGQYGRWLIATVAAAHFGGLVLVAQLAERLPTADLRSTMWCLIAGLVAIFISGLVTYYNWGYSGRFFALHTNVRLLIDPGEPLPNGSRELKMMTVTQFAAIGLGVASVAFIPLAAWQLPL
;
A
#
# COMPACT_ATOMS: atom_id res chain seq x y z
N MET A 1 -9.47 -0.08 -19.76
CA MET A 1 -8.66 -0.83 -18.78
C MET A 1 -8.00 0.06 -17.71
N ASP A 2 -8.29 1.37 -17.62
CA ASP A 2 -7.65 2.25 -16.62
C ASP A 2 -8.38 2.33 -15.26
N GLN A 3 -9.64 1.90 -15.18
CA GLN A 3 -10.51 2.17 -14.05
C GLN A 3 -10.02 1.54 -12.75
N VAL A 4 -9.49 0.31 -12.79
CA VAL A 4 -8.99 -0.39 -11.61
C VAL A 4 -7.72 0.28 -11.06
N GLY A 5 -6.80 0.68 -11.95
CA GLY A 5 -5.59 1.41 -11.56
C GLY A 5 -5.89 2.80 -11.00
N GLN A 6 -6.86 3.50 -11.59
CA GLN A 6 -7.35 4.77 -11.07
C GLN A 6 -8.00 4.61 -9.70
N TYR A 7 -8.83 3.57 -9.51
CA TYR A 7 -9.45 3.27 -8.22
C TYR A 7 -8.40 3.02 -7.14
N GLY A 8 -7.39 2.19 -7.40
CA GLY A 8 -6.30 1.94 -6.45
C GLY A 8 -5.52 3.20 -6.07
N ARG A 9 -5.24 4.08 -7.05
CA ARG A 9 -4.61 5.38 -6.81
C ARG A 9 -5.45 6.26 -5.89
N TRP A 10 -6.75 6.37 -6.19
CA TRP A 10 -7.67 7.17 -5.38
C TRP A 10 -7.88 6.60 -3.99
N LEU A 11 -7.88 5.28 -3.84
CA LEU A 11 -7.95 4.60 -2.55
C LEU A 11 -6.75 4.97 -1.66
N ILE A 12 -5.51 4.82 -2.17
CA ILE A 12 -4.29 5.21 -1.45
C ILE A 12 -4.33 6.70 -1.08
N ALA A 13 -4.71 7.57 -2.02
CA ALA A 13 -4.79 9.00 -1.80
C ALA A 13 -5.82 9.36 -0.71
N THR A 14 -6.98 8.70 -0.70
CA THR A 14 -8.05 8.94 0.26
C THR A 14 -7.64 8.50 1.67
N VAL A 15 -7.00 7.32 1.79
CA VAL A 15 -6.50 6.84 3.08
C VAL A 15 -5.39 7.76 3.59
N ALA A 16 -4.44 8.17 2.74
CA ALA A 16 -3.41 9.13 3.14
C ALA A 16 -4.01 10.49 3.57
N ALA A 17 -4.99 11.00 2.82
CA ALA A 17 -5.70 12.24 3.16
C ALA A 17 -6.41 12.15 4.52
N ALA A 18 -7.01 11.01 4.86
CA ALA A 18 -7.62 10.80 6.18
C ALA A 18 -6.58 10.87 7.32
N HIS A 19 -5.39 10.31 7.13
CA HIS A 19 -4.30 10.43 8.12
C HIS A 19 -3.81 11.88 8.25
N PHE A 20 -3.63 12.60 7.14
CA PHE A 20 -3.28 14.02 7.17
C PHE A 20 -4.35 14.86 7.85
N GLY A 21 -5.63 14.63 7.55
CA GLY A 21 -6.75 15.29 8.21
C GLY A 21 -6.77 15.04 9.71
N GLY A 22 -6.52 13.80 10.14
CA GLY A 22 -6.36 13.45 11.55
C GLY A 22 -5.19 14.18 12.21
N LEU A 23 -4.04 14.29 11.53
CA LEU A 23 -2.88 15.01 12.06
C LEU A 23 -3.14 16.51 12.21
N VAL A 24 -3.86 17.12 11.26
CA VAL A 24 -4.30 18.52 11.35
C VAL A 24 -5.24 18.71 12.54
N LEU A 25 -6.19 17.80 12.76
CA LEU A 25 -7.08 17.83 13.92
C LEU A 25 -6.30 17.74 15.23
N VAL A 26 -5.34 16.82 15.34
CA VAL A 26 -4.49 16.66 16.52
C VAL A 26 -3.66 17.94 16.77
N ALA A 27 -3.13 18.56 15.71
CA ALA A 27 -2.40 19.82 15.82
C ALA A 27 -3.28 20.95 16.38
N GLN A 28 -4.54 21.04 15.95
CA GLN A 28 -5.50 22.01 16.49
C GLN A 28 -5.86 21.73 17.96
N LEU A 29 -6.01 20.45 18.33
CA LEU A 29 -6.28 20.05 19.71
C LEU A 29 -5.11 20.32 20.66
N ALA A 30 -3.87 20.32 20.15
CA ALA A 30 -2.68 20.61 20.94
C ALA A 30 -2.64 22.07 21.47
N GLU A 31 -3.45 22.98 20.91
CA GLU A 31 -3.63 24.33 21.47
C GLU A 31 -4.47 24.32 22.77
N ARG A 32 -5.26 23.26 22.99
CA ARG A 32 -6.24 23.17 24.08
C ARG A 32 -5.91 22.07 25.10
N LEU A 33 -5.17 21.05 24.68
CA LEU A 33 -4.84 19.87 25.47
C LEU A 33 -3.32 19.71 25.62
N PRO A 34 -2.84 19.13 26.73
CA PRO A 34 -1.44 18.78 26.88
C PRO A 34 -0.96 17.86 25.74
N THR A 35 0.18 18.19 25.14
CA THR A 35 0.77 17.39 24.04
C THR A 35 1.10 15.96 24.44
N ALA A 36 1.29 15.70 25.74
CA ALA A 36 1.51 14.36 26.26
C ALA A 36 0.33 13.42 25.98
N ASP A 37 -0.89 13.95 26.09
CA ASP A 37 -2.13 13.17 25.94
C ASP A 37 -2.41 12.87 24.45
N LEU A 38 -1.91 13.71 23.54
CA LEU A 38 -2.08 13.58 22.10
C LEU A 38 -0.97 12.77 21.41
N ARG A 39 0.12 12.47 22.13
CA ARG A 39 1.32 11.85 21.56
C ARG A 39 1.05 10.48 20.94
N SER A 40 0.26 9.65 21.62
CA SER A 40 -0.09 8.31 21.14
C SER A 40 -0.89 8.40 19.83
N THR A 41 -1.93 9.24 19.81
CA THR A 41 -2.77 9.48 18.63
C THR A 41 -1.93 9.96 17.43
N MET A 42 -1.00 10.89 17.65
CA MET A 42 -0.13 11.40 16.59
C MET A 42 0.74 10.28 15.99
N TRP A 43 1.39 9.47 16.82
CA TRP A 43 2.21 8.35 16.34
C TRP A 43 1.38 7.26 15.67
N CYS A 44 0.17 7.01 16.16
CA CYS A 44 -0.80 6.10 15.55
C CYS A 44 -1.11 6.52 14.11
N LEU A 45 -1.41 7.81 13.89
CA LEU A 45 -1.67 8.37 12.55
C LEU A 45 -0.43 8.36 11.65
N ILE A 46 0.76 8.67 12.19
CA ILE A 46 2.02 8.61 11.43
C ILE A 46 2.32 7.17 11.00
N ALA A 47 2.16 6.19 11.90
CA ALA A 47 2.39 4.78 11.59
C ALA A 47 1.44 4.30 10.48
N GLY A 48 0.15 4.66 10.57
CA GLY A 48 -0.83 4.38 9.51
C GLY A 48 -0.48 5.05 8.18
N LEU A 49 -0.01 6.31 8.20
CA LEU A 49 0.42 7.03 7.00
C LEU A 49 1.64 6.37 6.34
N VAL A 50 2.63 5.94 7.13
CA VAL A 50 3.79 5.20 6.62
C VAL A 50 3.35 3.86 6.03
N ALA A 51 2.45 3.13 6.69
CA ALA A 51 1.94 1.85 6.20
C ALA A 51 1.24 1.96 4.83
N ILE A 52 0.44 3.00 4.59
CA ILE A 52 -0.21 3.19 3.27
C ILE A 52 0.79 3.53 2.17
N PHE A 53 1.83 4.30 2.45
CA PHE A 53 2.88 4.57 1.47
C PHE A 53 3.71 3.32 1.16
N ILE A 54 4.02 2.50 2.17
CA ILE A 54 4.67 1.21 1.94
C ILE A 54 3.75 0.29 1.12
N SER A 55 2.45 0.26 1.39
CA SER A 55 1.47 -0.48 0.57
C SER A 55 1.52 -0.05 -0.90
N GLY A 56 1.57 1.26 -1.18
CA GLY A 56 1.76 1.80 -2.54
C GLY A 56 3.08 1.36 -3.18
N LEU A 57 4.19 1.40 -2.43
CA LEU A 57 5.49 0.95 -2.91
C LEU A 57 5.52 -0.57 -3.21
N VAL A 58 4.92 -1.38 -2.35
CA VAL A 58 4.81 -2.84 -2.57
C VAL A 58 3.95 -3.12 -3.80
N THR A 59 2.88 -2.35 -4.02
CA THR A 59 2.05 -2.43 -5.23
C THR A 59 2.86 -2.11 -6.49
N TYR A 60 3.75 -1.11 -6.45
CA TYR A 60 4.66 -0.81 -7.56
C TYR A 60 5.59 -1.99 -7.88
N TYR A 61 6.17 -2.64 -6.86
CA TYR A 61 6.99 -3.84 -7.08
C TYR A 61 6.18 -5.01 -7.62
N ASN A 62 4.95 -5.22 -7.15
CA ASN A 62 4.04 -6.22 -7.69
C ASN A 62 3.80 -6.04 -9.19
N TRP A 63 3.58 -4.79 -9.62
CA TRP A 63 3.46 -4.46 -11.04
C TRP A 63 4.73 -4.78 -11.82
N GLY A 64 5.91 -4.49 -11.26
CA GLY A 64 7.19 -4.86 -11.86
C GLY A 64 7.37 -6.38 -12.04
N TYR A 65 6.99 -7.19 -11.04
CA TYR A 65 7.02 -8.66 -11.17
C TYR A 65 6.01 -9.16 -12.21
N SER A 66 4.82 -8.55 -12.28
CA SER A 66 3.81 -8.86 -13.29
C SER A 66 4.32 -8.58 -14.70
N GLY A 67 5.02 -7.46 -14.90
CA GLY A 67 5.65 -7.13 -16.18
C GLY A 67 6.73 -8.13 -16.59
N ARG A 68 7.57 -8.57 -15.65
CA ARG A 68 8.59 -9.61 -15.90
C ARG A 68 7.95 -10.96 -16.24
N PHE A 69 6.92 -11.36 -15.50
CA PHE A 69 6.17 -12.58 -15.76
C PHE A 69 5.57 -12.56 -17.17
N PHE A 70 4.94 -11.44 -17.56
CA PHE A 70 4.40 -11.26 -18.90
C PHE A 70 5.49 -11.33 -19.99
N ALA A 71 6.61 -10.64 -19.79
CA ALA A 71 7.73 -10.64 -20.74
C ALA A 71 8.33 -12.05 -20.95
N LEU A 72 8.38 -12.88 -19.90
CA LEU A 72 8.82 -14.27 -20.01
C LEU A 72 7.90 -15.08 -20.93
N HIS A 73 6.58 -14.92 -20.80
CA HIS A 73 5.59 -15.71 -21.53
C HIS A 73 5.24 -15.17 -22.92
N THR A 74 5.65 -13.93 -23.23
CA THR A 74 5.45 -13.29 -24.54
C THR A 74 6.74 -13.16 -25.33
N ASN A 75 7.79 -13.88 -24.93
CA ASN A 75 9.06 -13.88 -25.64
C ASN A 75 8.89 -14.45 -27.06
N VAL A 76 9.15 -13.63 -28.06
CA VAL A 76 9.03 -13.98 -29.49
C VAL A 76 9.90 -15.20 -29.86
N ARG A 77 10.98 -15.47 -29.12
CA ARG A 77 11.82 -16.67 -29.36
C ARG A 77 11.04 -17.98 -29.20
N LEU A 78 10.06 -18.02 -28.29
CA LEU A 78 9.18 -19.19 -28.11
C LEU A 78 8.29 -19.46 -29.32
N LEU A 79 8.13 -18.49 -30.23
CA LEU A 79 7.35 -18.64 -31.47
C LEU A 79 8.23 -19.04 -32.67
N ILE A 80 9.54 -18.83 -32.60
CA ILE A 80 10.46 -19.00 -33.72
C ILE A 80 11.32 -20.26 -33.56
N ASP A 81 11.66 -20.65 -32.33
CA ASP A 81 12.46 -21.84 -32.03
C ASP A 81 11.64 -22.87 -31.23
N PRO A 82 11.25 -24.01 -31.85
CA PRO A 82 10.50 -25.07 -31.17
C PRO A 82 11.33 -25.84 -30.12
N GLY A 83 12.65 -25.64 -30.05
CA GLY A 83 13.52 -26.22 -29.04
C GLY A 83 13.70 -25.36 -27.78
N GLU A 84 13.21 -24.11 -27.79
CA GLU A 84 13.34 -23.20 -26.65
C GLU A 84 12.52 -23.74 -25.45
N PRO A 85 13.13 -23.93 -24.27
CA PRO A 85 12.41 -24.45 -23.12
C PRO A 85 11.35 -23.44 -22.64
N LEU A 86 10.19 -23.97 -22.23
CA LEU A 86 9.13 -23.12 -21.70
C LEU A 86 9.63 -22.33 -20.47
N PRO A 87 9.30 -21.03 -20.39
CA PRO A 87 9.77 -20.18 -19.31
C PRO A 87 9.25 -20.66 -17.95
N ASN A 88 10.15 -20.85 -16.99
CA ASN A 88 9.78 -21.14 -15.61
C ASN A 88 9.54 -19.83 -14.84
N GLY A 89 8.30 -19.34 -14.85
CA GLY A 89 7.88 -18.13 -14.13
C GLY A 89 7.50 -18.34 -12.66
N SER A 90 7.85 -19.47 -12.04
CA SER A 90 7.40 -19.82 -10.68
C SER A 90 7.88 -18.82 -9.62
N ARG A 91 9.07 -18.24 -9.80
CA ARG A 91 9.61 -17.22 -8.90
C ARG A 91 8.81 -15.92 -8.98
N GLU A 92 8.58 -15.44 -10.19
CA GLU A 92 7.84 -14.20 -10.47
C GLU A 92 6.41 -14.33 -9.97
N LEU A 93 5.75 -15.46 -10.24
CA LEU A 93 4.41 -15.75 -9.73
C LEU A 93 4.36 -15.73 -8.20
N LYS A 94 5.33 -16.38 -7.53
CA LYS A 94 5.43 -16.35 -6.07
C LYS A 94 5.62 -14.92 -5.54
N MET A 95 6.50 -14.14 -6.16
CA MET A 95 6.74 -12.75 -5.75
C MET A 95 5.51 -11.86 -5.99
N MET A 96 4.77 -12.07 -7.08
CA MET A 96 3.48 -11.40 -7.31
C MET A 96 2.50 -11.72 -6.18
N THR A 97 2.30 -12.99 -5.84
CA THR A 97 1.38 -13.39 -4.77
C THR A 97 1.77 -12.77 -3.43
N VAL A 98 3.04 -12.86 -3.05
CA VAL A 98 3.52 -12.30 -1.77
C VAL A 98 3.33 -10.79 -1.70
N THR A 99 3.73 -10.07 -2.75
CA THR A 99 3.61 -8.61 -2.78
C THR A 99 2.16 -8.14 -2.84
N GLN A 100 1.27 -8.88 -3.51
CA GLN A 100 -0.17 -8.57 -3.53
C GLN A 100 -0.77 -8.65 -2.13
N PHE A 101 -0.54 -9.74 -1.40
CA PHE A 101 -1.07 -9.89 -0.05
C PHE A 101 -0.41 -8.93 0.94
N ALA A 102 0.89 -8.66 0.79
CA ALA A 102 1.58 -7.67 1.63
C ALA A 102 1.01 -6.26 1.43
N ALA A 103 0.75 -5.84 0.17
CA ALA A 103 0.14 -4.55 -0.11
C ALA A 103 -1.27 -4.42 0.49
N ILE A 104 -2.10 -5.46 0.34
CA ILE A 104 -3.45 -5.50 0.92
C ILE A 104 -3.37 -5.44 2.45
N GLY A 105 -2.52 -6.26 3.07
CA GLY A 105 -2.36 -6.30 4.53
C GLY A 105 -1.91 -4.95 5.10
N LEU A 106 -0.93 -4.30 4.48
CA LEU A 106 -0.46 -2.96 4.88
C LEU A 106 -1.53 -1.88 4.68
N GLY A 107 -2.30 -1.95 3.58
CA GLY A 107 -3.40 -1.01 3.33
C GLY A 107 -4.52 -1.14 4.37
N VAL A 108 -4.94 -2.37 4.69
CA VAL A 108 -5.94 -2.65 5.72
C VAL A 108 -5.43 -2.23 7.11
N ALA A 109 -4.17 -2.56 7.43
CA ALA A 109 -3.55 -2.14 8.69
C ALA A 109 -3.52 -0.61 8.81
N SER A 110 -3.14 0.11 7.74
CA SER A 110 -3.18 1.58 7.69
C SER A 110 -4.58 2.12 8.02
N VAL A 111 -5.62 1.60 7.38
CA VAL A 111 -7.00 2.03 7.65
C VAL A 111 -7.40 1.80 9.10
N ALA A 112 -6.96 0.70 9.72
CA ALA A 112 -7.25 0.39 11.12
C ALA A 112 -6.62 1.38 12.12
N PHE A 113 -5.52 2.06 11.77
CA PHE A 113 -4.93 3.09 12.62
C PHE A 113 -5.82 4.33 12.77
N ILE A 114 -6.72 4.62 11.82
CA ILE A 114 -7.62 5.78 11.88
C ILE A 114 -8.61 5.67 13.07
N PRO A 115 -9.46 4.62 13.18
CA PRO A 115 -10.35 4.48 14.33
C PRO A 115 -9.58 4.23 15.64
N LEU A 116 -8.42 3.57 15.59
CA LEU A 116 -7.56 3.39 16.75
C LEU A 116 -7.05 4.73 17.29
N ALA A 117 -6.62 5.64 16.42
CA ALA A 117 -6.24 6.99 16.78
C ALA A 117 -7.42 7.77 17.38
N ALA A 118 -8.62 7.62 16.80
CA ALA A 118 -9.84 8.26 17.31
C ALA A 118 -10.20 7.78 18.73
N TRP A 119 -10.07 6.49 19.03
CA TRP A 119 -10.30 5.98 20.39
C TRP A 119 -9.27 6.52 21.39
N GLN A 120 -8.02 6.72 20.99
CA GLN A 120 -6.98 7.25 21.88
C GLN A 120 -7.16 8.73 22.24
N LEU A 121 -8.04 9.47 21.54
CA LEU A 121 -8.27 10.87 21.85
C LEU A 121 -9.00 11.04 23.19
N PRO A 122 -8.49 11.90 24.09
CA PRO A 122 -9.19 12.27 25.31
C PRO A 122 -10.27 13.32 24.98
N LEU A 123 -11.38 12.85 24.41
CA LEU A 123 -12.58 13.65 24.18
C LEU A 123 -13.54 13.60 25.37
#